data_AF-K9WF28-F1
#
_entry.id   AF-K9WF28-F1
#
_cell.length_a   1.000
_cell.length_b   1.000
_cell.length_c   1.000
_cell.angle_alpha   90.00
_cell.angle_beta   90.00
_cell.angle_gamma   90.00
#
_symmetry.space_group_name_H-M   'P 1'
#
loop_
_entity.id
_entity.type
_entity.pdbx_description
1 polymer ?
#
loop_
_entity_poly.entity_id
_entity_poly.type
_entity_poly.pdbx_seq_one_letter_code
_entity_poly.pdbx_strand_id
1 'polypeptide(L)'
;MPMPKKRRGAPNLHSKTPVKMGESLTPKGLHFLSTLAEKAGLSPSELCEAMAAGRIALYSDSAEIKLAIQAAANESAKGSELQGVTIEKQPKNQVAKPKDQSLSSEKDESQQKQSAEQAHIITDLQQQITQLQGQLESQVADQASVQSSYDSLQQQSQQQLAEKEQQIGQLQEQLQSRMSEQTQLQSSYDSLQQQSQQQLAEKEQQIGQLQEQLQSRMSEQTQLQSSYDSLQQQSQQQLAEKEQQIGQLQEQLQSRMSEQTQLQSSYDSLQQQSQQQLAEKEQQIGQLQEQLQSRMSEQTQLQSSYDSLQQQSQQQLAEKEQQIGQLQEQLQSRMSEQTQLQSSYDSLQQQSQQQLAEKEQQIGQLQGRLESQVVLQTSQNSTYESLKQQSQEQATELATLRQQIAQLRSLAAVGETRLNKWQSRNASR
;
A
#
# COMPACT_ATOMS: atom_id res chain seq x y z
N MET A 1 16.70 -19.04 -4.31
CA MET A 1 16.32 -20.47 -4.18
C MET A 1 15.23 -20.78 -5.21
N PRO A 2 15.43 -21.74 -6.14
CA PRO A 2 14.41 -22.14 -7.10
C PRO A 2 13.55 -23.30 -6.55
N MET A 3 12.22 -23.19 -6.67
CA MET A 3 11.27 -24.24 -6.27
C MET A 3 11.01 -25.26 -7.40
N PRO A 4 10.82 -26.56 -7.10
CA PRO A 4 10.76 -27.61 -8.11
C PRO A 4 9.39 -27.72 -8.79
N LYS A 5 9.39 -27.98 -10.11
CA LYS A 5 8.18 -28.22 -10.92
C LYS A 5 7.63 -29.63 -10.66
N LYS A 6 6.37 -29.74 -10.21
CA LYS A 6 5.66 -31.03 -10.10
C LYS A 6 5.45 -31.63 -11.51
N ARG A 7 5.91 -32.87 -11.72
CA ARG A 7 5.63 -33.66 -12.93
C ARG A 7 4.16 -34.09 -12.94
N ARG A 8 3.49 -33.97 -14.09
CA ARG A 8 2.17 -34.62 -14.32
C ARG A 8 2.42 -36.11 -14.60
N GLY A 9 1.71 -36.99 -13.90
CA GLY A 9 1.68 -38.43 -14.19
C GLY A 9 0.74 -38.75 -15.36
N ALA A 10 1.04 -39.81 -16.09
CA ALA A 10 0.15 -40.34 -17.13
C ALA A 10 -1.12 -40.98 -16.52
N PRO A 11 -2.26 -41.02 -17.24
CA PRO A 11 -3.48 -41.64 -16.75
C PRO A 11 -3.32 -43.16 -16.68
N ASN A 12 -3.50 -43.73 -15.49
CA ASN A 12 -3.45 -45.16 -15.26
C ASN A 12 -4.80 -45.80 -15.62
N LEU A 13 -4.89 -46.39 -16.82
CA LEU A 13 -6.02 -47.24 -17.21
C LEU A 13 -6.00 -48.50 -16.33
N HIS A 14 -7.18 -48.99 -15.92
CA HIS A 14 -7.42 -50.14 -15.02
C HIS A 14 -7.36 -49.88 -13.49
N SER A 15 -8.26 -49.04 -12.96
CA SER A 15 -8.64 -49.10 -11.54
C SER A 15 -9.74 -50.15 -11.33
N LYS A 16 -9.41 -51.29 -10.69
CA LYS A 16 -10.40 -52.29 -10.23
C LYS A 16 -11.16 -51.80 -9.00
N THR A 17 -12.05 -50.83 -9.19
CA THR A 17 -13.02 -50.39 -8.18
C THR A 17 -14.43 -50.84 -8.61
N PRO A 18 -15.13 -51.72 -7.87
CA PRO A 18 -16.42 -52.23 -8.27
C PRO A 18 -17.48 -51.10 -8.26
N VAL A 19 -18.01 -50.77 -9.43
CA VAL A 19 -19.11 -49.80 -9.60
C VAL A 19 -20.44 -50.55 -9.52
N LYS A 20 -21.28 -50.18 -8.55
CA LYS A 20 -22.57 -50.83 -8.33
C LYS A 20 -23.63 -50.25 -9.26
N MET A 21 -23.73 -50.80 -10.47
CA MET A 21 -24.79 -50.47 -11.44
C MET A 21 -26.12 -51.07 -10.98
N GLY A 22 -27.15 -50.25 -10.81
CA GLY A 22 -28.49 -50.68 -10.38
C GLY A 22 -29.46 -50.81 -11.54
N GLU A 23 -29.50 -51.98 -12.18
CA GLU A 23 -30.47 -52.27 -13.25
C GLU A 23 -31.72 -52.94 -12.71
N SER A 24 -32.90 -52.44 -13.08
CA SER A 24 -34.19 -52.97 -12.65
C SER A 24 -34.65 -54.14 -13.52
N LEU A 25 -34.26 -55.35 -13.15
CA LEU A 25 -34.77 -56.59 -13.75
C LEU A 25 -36.13 -56.98 -13.14
N THR A 26 -37.02 -57.55 -13.96
CA THR A 26 -38.27 -58.13 -13.45
C THR A 26 -38.00 -59.36 -12.57
N PRO A 27 -38.87 -59.73 -11.60
CA PRO A 27 -38.62 -60.86 -10.72
C PRO A 27 -38.39 -62.19 -11.46
N LYS A 28 -39.08 -62.40 -12.60
CA LYS A 28 -38.87 -63.56 -13.47
C LYS A 28 -37.50 -63.52 -14.17
N GLY A 29 -37.07 -62.34 -14.63
CA GLY A 29 -35.74 -62.16 -15.24
C GLY A 29 -34.61 -62.39 -14.23
N LEU A 30 -34.76 -61.90 -13.00
CA LEU A 30 -33.77 -62.10 -11.93
C LEU A 30 -33.67 -63.58 -11.51
N HIS A 31 -34.80 -64.29 -11.39
CA HIS A 31 -34.80 -65.74 -11.17
C HIS A 31 -34.11 -66.49 -12.32
N PHE A 32 -34.44 -66.16 -13.57
CA PHE A 32 -33.83 -66.80 -14.74
C PHE A 32 -32.31 -66.60 -14.78
N LEU A 33 -31.84 -65.36 -14.54
CA LEU A 33 -30.42 -65.03 -14.49
C LEU A 33 -29.70 -65.74 -13.35
N SER A 34 -30.32 -65.84 -12.16
CA SER A 34 -29.77 -66.59 -11.03
C SER A 34 -29.64 -68.09 -11.33
N THR A 35 -30.66 -68.71 -11.95
CA THR A 35 -30.61 -70.12 -12.37
C THR A 35 -29.56 -70.38 -13.46
N LEU A 36 -29.32 -69.40 -14.35
CA LEU A 36 -28.29 -69.47 -15.39
C LEU A 36 -26.88 -69.35 -14.79
N ALA A 37 -26.69 -68.43 -13.84
CA ALA A 37 -25.44 -68.23 -13.13
C ALA A 37 -25.06 -69.47 -12.29
N GLU A 38 -26.01 -70.04 -11.56
CA GLU A 38 -25.85 -71.27 -10.79
C GLU A 38 -25.45 -72.45 -11.69
N LYS A 39 -26.13 -72.63 -12.85
CA LYS A 39 -25.75 -73.67 -13.84
C LYS A 39 -24.38 -73.44 -14.47
N ALA A 40 -23.89 -72.20 -14.52
CA ALA A 40 -22.55 -71.87 -15.01
C ALA A 40 -21.47 -71.91 -13.92
N GLY A 41 -21.84 -72.11 -12.64
CA GLY A 41 -20.91 -72.07 -11.51
C GLY A 41 -20.38 -70.66 -11.18
N LEU A 42 -21.08 -69.61 -11.59
CA LEU A 42 -20.68 -68.20 -11.43
C LEU A 42 -21.68 -67.43 -10.55
N SER A 43 -21.27 -66.30 -9.97
CA SER A 43 -22.24 -65.38 -9.38
C SER A 43 -23.02 -64.62 -10.46
N PRO A 44 -24.25 -64.12 -10.18
CA PRO A 44 -25.03 -63.33 -11.14
C PRO A 44 -24.29 -62.10 -11.69
N SER A 45 -23.48 -61.43 -10.85
CA SER A 45 -22.68 -60.28 -11.26
C SER A 45 -21.54 -60.67 -12.20
N GLU A 46 -20.85 -61.78 -11.92
CA GLU A 46 -19.77 -62.30 -12.78
C GLU A 46 -20.32 -62.84 -14.11
N LEU A 47 -21.53 -63.41 -14.13
CA LEU A 47 -22.21 -63.79 -15.36
C LEU A 47 -22.49 -62.57 -16.24
N CYS A 48 -23.02 -61.48 -15.66
CA CYS A 48 -23.24 -60.22 -16.38
C CYS A 48 -21.92 -59.60 -16.87
N GLU A 49 -20.87 -59.58 -16.05
CA GLU A 49 -19.55 -59.08 -16.44
C GLU A 49 -18.93 -59.94 -17.56
N ALA A 50 -19.05 -61.27 -17.49
CA ALA A 50 -18.55 -62.19 -18.50
C ALA A 50 -19.32 -62.08 -19.83
N MET A 51 -20.64 -61.86 -19.79
CA MET A 51 -21.44 -61.54 -20.97
C MET A 51 -21.05 -60.18 -21.58
N ALA A 52 -20.95 -59.12 -20.76
CA ALA A 52 -20.57 -57.78 -21.21
C ALA A 52 -19.13 -57.73 -21.78
N ALA A 53 -18.22 -58.55 -21.24
CA ALA A 53 -16.87 -58.74 -21.74
C ALA A 53 -16.77 -59.71 -22.95
N GLY A 54 -17.89 -60.22 -23.46
CA GLY A 54 -17.93 -61.13 -24.62
C GLY A 54 -17.35 -62.53 -24.39
N ARG A 55 -17.19 -62.95 -23.13
CA ARG A 55 -16.65 -64.28 -22.76
C ARG A 55 -17.69 -65.39 -22.78
N ILE A 56 -18.98 -65.04 -22.76
CA ILE A 56 -20.12 -65.97 -22.82
C ILE A 56 -21.07 -65.45 -23.90
N ALA A 57 -21.39 -66.31 -24.88
CA ALA A 57 -22.31 -66.00 -25.96
C ALA A 57 -23.57 -66.89 -25.88
N LEU A 58 -24.73 -66.28 -25.98
CA LEU A 58 -25.99 -66.98 -26.21
C LEU A 58 -26.14 -67.14 -27.74
N TYR A 59 -25.95 -68.37 -28.23
CA TYR A 59 -25.81 -68.80 -29.64
C TYR A 59 -24.43 -68.58 -30.30
N SER A 60 -23.57 -69.59 -30.22
CA SER A 60 -22.69 -70.03 -31.32
C SER A 60 -22.20 -71.47 -31.10
N ASP A 61 -21.74 -72.14 -32.16
CA ASP A 61 -21.42 -73.58 -32.18
C ASP A 61 -20.09 -73.97 -31.50
N SER A 62 -19.61 -73.15 -30.56
CA SER A 62 -18.25 -73.24 -29.98
C SER A 62 -18.24 -73.17 -28.44
N ALA A 63 -19.25 -73.73 -27.78
CA ALA A 63 -19.34 -73.81 -26.32
C ALA A 63 -19.64 -75.24 -25.83
N GLU A 64 -19.03 -75.65 -24.71
CA GLU A 64 -18.99 -77.05 -24.25
C GLU A 64 -20.31 -77.59 -23.64
N ILE A 65 -21.34 -76.76 -23.45
CA ILE A 65 -22.62 -77.19 -22.87
C ILE A 65 -23.79 -76.66 -23.73
N LYS A 66 -24.66 -77.57 -24.19
CA LYS A 66 -25.84 -77.28 -25.02
C LYS A 66 -27.12 -77.81 -24.38
N LEU A 67 -28.22 -77.06 -24.51
CA LEU A 67 -29.58 -77.47 -24.12
C LEU A 67 -30.55 -77.03 -25.22
N ALA A 68 -31.39 -77.95 -25.70
CA ALA A 68 -32.44 -77.68 -26.69
C ALA A 68 -33.70 -78.48 -26.33
N ILE A 69 -34.89 -77.92 -26.61
CA ILE A 69 -36.18 -78.59 -26.47
C ILE A 69 -36.99 -78.31 -27.74
N GLN A 70 -37.62 -79.36 -28.26
CA GLN A 70 -38.40 -79.37 -29.48
C GLN A 70 -39.74 -80.07 -29.19
N ALA A 71 -40.84 -79.57 -29.75
CA ALA A 71 -42.18 -80.14 -29.56
C ALA A 71 -42.79 -80.48 -30.94
N ALA A 72 -43.39 -81.66 -31.04
CA ALA A 72 -44.00 -82.19 -32.26
C ALA A 72 -45.54 -82.26 -32.14
N ALA A 73 -46.23 -82.24 -33.28
CA ALA A 73 -47.67 -82.45 -33.40
C ALA A 73 -47.96 -83.39 -34.57
N ASN A 74 -48.97 -84.26 -34.42
CA ASN A 74 -49.62 -85.12 -35.43
C ASN A 74 -50.68 -85.99 -34.70
N GLU A 75 -51.75 -86.57 -35.28
CA GLU A 75 -52.36 -86.54 -36.62
C GLU A 75 -53.77 -87.20 -36.53
N SER A 76 -54.69 -87.03 -37.51
CA SER A 76 -55.83 -87.95 -37.72
C SER A 76 -56.53 -87.73 -39.08
N ALA A 77 -56.74 -88.80 -39.88
CA ALA A 77 -57.54 -88.77 -41.13
C ALA A 77 -57.95 -90.17 -41.66
N LYS A 78 -59.16 -90.28 -42.23
CA LYS A 78 -59.80 -91.27 -43.18
C LYS A 78 -61.33 -91.29 -42.91
N GLY A 79 -62.28 -91.51 -43.83
CA GLY A 79 -62.39 -91.97 -45.24
C GLY A 79 -63.66 -92.87 -45.32
N SER A 80 -64.63 -92.77 -46.24
CA SER A 80 -64.58 -93.09 -47.69
C SER A 80 -65.95 -92.89 -48.39
N GLU A 81 -65.91 -92.85 -49.72
CA GLU A 81 -66.94 -92.88 -50.79
C GLU A 81 -67.72 -94.25 -50.90
N LEU A 82 -68.70 -94.56 -51.79
CA LEU A 82 -68.85 -94.37 -53.26
C LEU A 82 -70.31 -94.54 -53.79
N GLN A 83 -70.65 -93.80 -54.86
CA GLN A 83 -71.33 -94.14 -56.15
C GLN A 83 -72.64 -94.99 -56.25
N GLY A 84 -73.35 -94.82 -57.39
CA GLY A 84 -74.45 -95.67 -57.86
C GLY A 84 -74.39 -95.89 -59.40
N VAL A 85 -75.36 -96.60 -60.02
CA VAL A 85 -75.66 -96.61 -61.49
C VAL A 85 -76.95 -97.38 -61.81
N THR A 86 -77.58 -97.05 -62.94
CA THR A 86 -78.83 -97.55 -63.57
C THR A 86 -78.76 -98.99 -64.12
N ILE A 87 -79.91 -99.68 -64.31
CA ILE A 87 -80.33 -100.34 -65.60
C ILE A 87 -81.76 -100.97 -65.53
N GLU A 88 -82.38 -100.96 -66.71
CA GLU A 88 -83.73 -101.36 -67.18
C GLU A 88 -83.97 -102.90 -67.34
N LYS A 89 -85.24 -103.37 -67.28
CA LYS A 89 -85.80 -104.45 -68.16
C LYS A 89 -87.32 -104.76 -68.03
N GLN A 90 -87.91 -105.15 -69.16
CA GLN A 90 -89.24 -105.74 -69.42
C GLN A 90 -89.05 -107.25 -69.81
N PRO A 91 -89.97 -108.10 -70.42
CA PRO A 91 -91.39 -107.98 -70.87
C PRO A 91 -92.32 -109.26 -70.70
N LYS A 92 -93.50 -109.27 -71.40
CA LYS A 92 -94.38 -110.42 -71.85
C LYS A 92 -95.35 -111.06 -70.81
N ASN A 93 -96.55 -111.62 -71.13
CA ASN A 93 -97.13 -112.13 -72.40
C ASN A 93 -98.70 -112.34 -72.37
N GLN A 94 -99.46 -112.02 -73.46
CA GLN A 94 -100.56 -112.81 -74.16
C GLN A 94 -101.87 -113.30 -73.42
N VAL A 95 -103.08 -113.61 -73.99
CA VAL A 95 -103.73 -113.57 -75.37
C VAL A 95 -105.28 -113.87 -75.36
N ALA A 96 -106.03 -113.48 -76.43
CA ALA A 96 -107.38 -113.91 -76.96
C ALA A 96 -108.69 -113.82 -76.08
N LYS A 97 -109.87 -113.35 -76.57
CA LYS A 97 -110.86 -113.78 -77.63
C LYS A 97 -111.68 -115.05 -77.25
N PRO A 98 -113.01 -115.20 -77.55
CA PRO A 98 -113.56 -115.29 -78.92
C PRO A 98 -115.00 -114.71 -79.12
N LYS A 99 -115.86 -115.34 -79.97
CA LYS A 99 -117.04 -114.75 -80.66
C LYS A 99 -118.15 -115.80 -80.94
N ASP A 100 -119.43 -115.36 -80.96
CA ASP A 100 -120.66 -115.89 -81.61
C ASP A 100 -121.19 -117.37 -81.48
N GLN A 101 -122.49 -117.44 -81.12
CA GLN A 101 -123.63 -118.27 -81.64
C GLN A 101 -123.62 -119.83 -81.82
N SER A 102 -124.52 -120.47 -81.05
CA SER A 102 -125.67 -121.34 -81.47
C SER A 102 -125.54 -122.77 -82.07
N LEU A 103 -125.91 -123.76 -81.22
CA LEU A 103 -127.02 -124.77 -81.38
C LEU A 103 -126.94 -126.06 -82.26
N SER A 104 -127.77 -127.05 -81.84
CA SER A 104 -128.14 -128.39 -82.39
C SER A 104 -127.06 -129.50 -82.35
N SER A 105 -127.15 -130.59 -81.55
CA SER A 105 -128.11 -131.74 -81.44
C SER A 105 -127.91 -132.79 -82.54
N GLU A 106 -127.77 -134.12 -82.35
CA GLU A 106 -128.31 -135.14 -81.39
C GLU A 106 -127.26 -136.29 -81.20
N LYS A 107 -127.03 -136.92 -80.03
CA LYS A 107 -127.86 -137.88 -79.22
C LYS A 107 -127.85 -139.33 -79.78
N ASP A 108 -127.55 -140.44 -79.05
CA ASP A 108 -126.97 -140.70 -77.72
C ASP A 108 -126.39 -142.16 -77.63
N GLU A 109 -125.14 -142.34 -77.18
CA GLU A 109 -124.63 -143.53 -76.43
C GLU A 109 -123.79 -143.04 -75.22
N SER A 110 -124.31 -141.99 -74.56
CA SER A 110 -123.51 -140.91 -73.97
C SER A 110 -123.29 -140.96 -72.47
N GLN A 111 -124.02 -141.80 -71.72
CA GLN A 111 -124.28 -141.51 -70.31
C GLN A 111 -123.30 -142.08 -69.27
N GLN A 112 -122.44 -143.06 -69.60
CA GLN A 112 -121.59 -143.72 -68.59
C GLN A 112 -120.10 -143.32 -68.59
N LYS A 113 -119.53 -142.88 -69.72
CA LYS A 113 -118.20 -142.24 -69.73
C LYS A 113 -118.24 -140.81 -69.19
N GLN A 114 -119.32 -140.08 -69.47
CA GLN A 114 -119.46 -138.68 -69.13
C GLN A 114 -119.50 -138.42 -67.61
N SER A 115 -120.03 -139.37 -66.81
CA SER A 115 -120.04 -139.26 -65.34
C SER A 115 -118.64 -139.35 -64.71
N ALA A 116 -117.77 -140.22 -65.24
CA ALA A 116 -116.41 -140.38 -64.74
C ALA A 116 -115.53 -139.15 -65.09
N GLU A 117 -115.68 -138.63 -66.31
CA GLU A 117 -114.98 -137.42 -66.75
C GLU A 117 -115.48 -136.18 -65.99
N GLN A 118 -116.79 -136.04 -65.74
CA GLN A 118 -117.33 -134.96 -64.91
C GLN A 118 -116.84 -135.03 -63.45
N ALA A 119 -116.72 -136.21 -62.85
CA ALA A 119 -116.16 -136.37 -61.51
C ALA A 119 -114.67 -135.96 -61.45
N HIS A 120 -113.89 -136.29 -62.48
CA HIS A 120 -112.51 -135.83 -62.60
C HIS A 120 -112.43 -134.31 -62.76
N ILE A 121 -113.27 -133.71 -63.61
CA ILE A 121 -113.33 -132.25 -63.83
C ILE A 121 -113.75 -131.50 -62.56
N ILE A 122 -114.70 -132.02 -61.78
CA ILE A 122 -115.10 -131.43 -60.49
C ILE A 122 -113.95 -131.52 -59.48
N THR A 123 -113.23 -132.63 -59.45
CA THR A 123 -112.06 -132.81 -58.56
C THR A 123 -110.93 -131.85 -58.94
N ASP A 124 -110.59 -131.74 -60.23
CA ASP A 124 -109.61 -130.78 -60.76
C ASP A 124 -110.03 -129.33 -60.47
N LEU A 125 -111.32 -128.98 -60.63
CA LEU A 125 -111.83 -127.64 -60.31
C LEU A 125 -111.80 -127.35 -58.81
N GLN A 126 -112.09 -128.31 -57.94
CA GLN A 126 -111.93 -128.15 -56.50
C GLN A 126 -110.45 -128.01 -56.12
N GLN A 127 -109.55 -128.77 -56.75
CA GLN A 127 -108.12 -128.65 -56.54
C GLN A 127 -107.60 -127.28 -57.04
N GLN A 128 -108.09 -126.77 -58.17
CA GLN A 128 -107.85 -125.40 -58.64
C GLN A 128 -108.41 -124.34 -57.69
N ILE A 129 -109.62 -124.51 -57.14
CA ILE A 129 -110.19 -123.58 -56.16
C ILE A 129 -109.33 -123.54 -54.90
N THR A 130 -108.91 -124.69 -54.37
CA THR A 130 -107.98 -124.77 -53.22
C THR A 130 -106.63 -124.14 -53.55
N GLN A 131 -106.11 -124.35 -54.76
CA GLN A 131 -104.84 -123.76 -55.22
C GLN A 131 -104.94 -122.25 -55.41
N LEU A 132 -106.06 -121.74 -55.94
CA LEU A 132 -106.36 -120.31 -56.09
C LEU A 132 -106.63 -119.64 -54.73
N GLN A 133 -107.28 -120.33 -53.78
CA GLN A 133 -107.41 -119.84 -52.41
C GLN A 133 -106.04 -119.76 -51.72
N GLY A 134 -105.20 -120.80 -51.84
CA GLY A 134 -103.83 -120.75 -51.32
C GLY A 134 -102.96 -119.67 -51.99
N GLN A 135 -103.16 -119.41 -53.28
CA GLN A 135 -102.53 -118.28 -53.98
C GLN A 135 -103.06 -116.92 -53.51
N LEU A 136 -104.37 -116.78 -53.26
CA LEU A 136 -104.97 -115.54 -52.76
C LEU A 136 -104.57 -115.28 -51.30
N GLU A 137 -104.52 -116.31 -50.45
CA GLU A 137 -104.02 -116.23 -49.07
C GLU A 137 -102.52 -115.90 -49.06
N SER A 138 -101.72 -116.49 -49.94
CA SER A 138 -100.32 -116.10 -50.14
C SER A 138 -100.23 -114.64 -50.60
N GLN A 139 -101.03 -114.21 -51.57
CA GLN A 139 -101.01 -112.85 -52.10
C GLN A 139 -101.46 -111.81 -51.06
N VAL A 140 -102.44 -112.16 -50.20
CA VAL A 140 -102.86 -111.32 -49.07
C VAL A 140 -101.80 -111.29 -47.97
N ALA A 141 -101.11 -112.41 -47.70
CA ALA A 141 -99.98 -112.46 -46.78
C ALA A 141 -98.77 -111.66 -47.30
N ASP A 142 -98.46 -111.77 -48.60
CA ASP A 142 -97.42 -110.99 -49.29
C ASP A 142 -97.79 -109.50 -49.30
N GLN A 143 -99.05 -109.15 -49.55
CA GLN A 143 -99.51 -107.76 -49.50
C GLN A 143 -99.45 -107.20 -48.06
N ALA A 144 -99.82 -107.99 -47.04
CA ALA A 144 -99.67 -107.60 -45.64
C ALA A 144 -98.19 -107.48 -45.22
N SER A 145 -97.31 -108.32 -45.75
CA SER A 145 -95.86 -108.26 -45.57
C SER A 145 -95.28 -106.99 -46.21
N VAL A 146 -95.65 -106.68 -47.46
CA VAL A 146 -95.26 -105.45 -48.16
C VAL A 146 -95.80 -104.22 -47.45
N GLN A 147 -97.05 -104.24 -46.95
CA GLN A 147 -97.61 -103.13 -46.18
C GLN A 147 -96.84 -102.92 -44.88
N SER A 148 -96.55 -103.98 -44.13
CA SER A 148 -95.75 -103.90 -42.90
C SER A 148 -94.33 -103.40 -43.18
N SER A 149 -93.70 -103.82 -44.29
CA SER A 149 -92.41 -103.30 -44.73
C SER A 149 -92.46 -101.84 -45.15
N TYR A 150 -93.56 -101.39 -45.77
CA TYR A 150 -93.77 -100.00 -46.17
C TYR A 150 -94.00 -99.10 -44.95
N ASP A 151 -94.86 -99.51 -44.02
CA ASP A 151 -95.14 -98.80 -42.78
C ASP A 151 -93.86 -98.68 -41.92
N SER A 152 -93.05 -99.75 -41.87
CA SER A 152 -91.75 -99.75 -41.20
C SER A 152 -90.73 -98.81 -41.86
N LEU A 153 -90.64 -98.80 -43.20
CA LEU A 153 -89.78 -97.88 -43.94
C LEU A 153 -90.25 -96.42 -43.80
N GLN A 154 -91.56 -96.18 -43.79
CA GLN A 154 -92.15 -94.87 -43.54
C GLN A 154 -91.83 -94.38 -42.11
N GLN A 155 -91.94 -95.26 -41.11
CA GLN A 155 -91.57 -94.95 -39.73
C GLN A 155 -90.06 -94.65 -39.60
N GLN A 156 -89.21 -95.42 -40.27
CA GLN A 156 -87.76 -95.18 -40.31
C GLN A 156 -87.43 -93.83 -40.97
N SER A 157 -88.10 -93.49 -42.08
CA SER A 157 -87.93 -92.19 -42.74
C SER A 157 -88.41 -91.02 -41.87
N GLN A 158 -89.51 -91.19 -41.14
CA GLN A 158 -90.00 -90.19 -40.18
C GLN A 158 -89.03 -90.01 -38.99
N GLN A 159 -88.45 -91.10 -38.47
CA GLN A 159 -87.41 -91.01 -37.44
C GLN A 159 -86.17 -90.28 -37.95
N GLN A 160 -85.68 -90.61 -39.15
CA GLN A 160 -84.54 -89.91 -39.76
C GLN A 160 -84.83 -88.43 -40.03
N LEU A 161 -86.04 -88.07 -40.44
CA LEU A 161 -86.45 -86.68 -40.59
C LEU A 161 -86.46 -85.96 -39.23
N ALA A 162 -87.06 -86.54 -38.19
CA ALA A 162 -87.07 -85.96 -36.85
C ALA A 162 -85.66 -85.79 -36.27
N GLU A 163 -84.77 -86.77 -36.45
CA GLU A 163 -83.35 -86.67 -36.09
C GLU A 163 -82.63 -85.55 -36.87
N LYS A 164 -82.94 -85.38 -38.16
CA LYS A 164 -82.35 -84.31 -38.97
C LYS A 164 -82.90 -82.93 -38.62
N GLU A 165 -84.18 -82.81 -38.31
CA GLU A 165 -84.79 -81.59 -37.79
C GLU A 165 -84.17 -81.21 -36.43
N GLN A 166 -83.96 -82.18 -35.54
CA GLN A 166 -83.26 -81.95 -34.28
C GLN A 166 -81.79 -81.50 -34.50
N GLN A 167 -81.06 -82.14 -35.42
CA GLN A 167 -79.70 -81.72 -35.79
C GLN A 167 -79.66 -80.31 -36.39
N ILE A 168 -80.64 -79.95 -37.24
CA ILE A 168 -80.76 -78.60 -37.81
C ILE A 168 -81.05 -77.57 -36.70
N GLY A 169 -81.94 -77.87 -35.76
CA GLY A 169 -82.20 -77.02 -34.60
C GLY A 169 -80.93 -76.77 -33.75
N GLN A 170 -80.21 -77.84 -33.41
CA GLN A 170 -78.93 -77.73 -32.68
C GLN A 170 -77.88 -76.91 -33.44
N LEU A 171 -77.78 -77.07 -34.76
CA LEU A 171 -76.86 -76.28 -35.59
C LEU A 171 -77.28 -74.81 -35.69
N GLN A 172 -78.58 -74.51 -35.72
CA GLN A 172 -79.10 -73.15 -35.69
C GLN A 172 -78.81 -72.46 -34.35
N GLU A 173 -79.02 -73.15 -33.22
CA GLU A 173 -78.65 -72.65 -31.89
C GLU A 173 -77.13 -72.39 -31.77
N GLN A 174 -76.29 -73.32 -32.24
CA GLN A 174 -74.84 -73.13 -32.27
C GLN A 174 -74.40 -71.97 -33.15
N LEU A 175 -75.04 -71.79 -34.31
CA LEU A 175 -74.76 -70.68 -35.22
C LEU A 175 -75.18 -69.34 -34.59
N GLN A 176 -76.34 -69.30 -33.92
CA GLN A 176 -76.80 -68.13 -33.19
C GLN A 176 -75.88 -67.79 -31.99
N SER A 177 -75.40 -68.78 -31.24
CA SER A 177 -74.38 -68.59 -30.19
C SER A 177 -73.11 -67.99 -30.77
N ARG A 178 -72.56 -68.59 -31.84
CA ARG A 178 -71.34 -68.07 -32.51
C ARG A 178 -71.51 -66.66 -33.06
N MET A 179 -72.66 -66.30 -33.62
CA MET A 179 -72.93 -64.92 -34.07
C MET A 179 -72.99 -63.94 -32.89
N SER A 180 -73.58 -64.35 -31.76
CA SER A 180 -73.59 -63.56 -30.53
C SER A 180 -72.17 -63.36 -29.98
N GLU A 181 -71.40 -64.44 -29.85
CA GLU A 181 -69.99 -64.43 -29.43
C GLU A 181 -69.14 -63.56 -30.36
N GLN A 182 -69.31 -63.67 -31.68
CA GLN A 182 -68.62 -62.83 -32.66
C GLN A 182 -68.97 -61.35 -32.51
N THR A 183 -70.24 -61.02 -32.27
CA THR A 183 -70.70 -59.63 -32.07
C THR A 183 -70.13 -59.05 -30.76
N GLN A 184 -70.09 -59.85 -29.69
CA GLN A 184 -69.47 -59.48 -28.42
C GLN A 184 -67.96 -59.29 -28.55
N LEU A 185 -67.28 -60.19 -29.27
CA LEU A 185 -65.84 -60.10 -29.51
C LEU A 185 -65.48 -58.88 -30.36
N GLN A 186 -66.26 -58.58 -31.40
CA GLN A 186 -66.10 -57.36 -32.21
C GLN A 186 -66.25 -56.11 -31.33
N SER A 187 -67.33 -56.04 -30.53
CA SER A 187 -67.57 -54.90 -29.62
C SER A 187 -66.44 -54.72 -28.60
N SER A 188 -65.89 -55.83 -28.09
CA SER A 188 -64.74 -55.83 -27.19
C SER A 188 -63.45 -55.38 -27.88
N TYR A 189 -63.23 -55.79 -29.13
CA TYR A 189 -62.09 -55.38 -29.94
C TYR A 189 -62.13 -53.87 -30.26
N ASP A 190 -63.28 -53.36 -30.71
CA ASP A 190 -63.48 -51.95 -31.05
C ASP A 190 -63.29 -51.06 -29.81
N SER A 191 -63.80 -51.49 -28.65
CA SER A 191 -63.60 -50.82 -27.35
C SER A 191 -62.13 -50.80 -26.93
N LEU A 192 -61.42 -51.94 -27.05
CA LEU A 192 -59.99 -52.03 -26.73
C LEU A 192 -59.14 -51.17 -27.69
N GLN A 193 -59.50 -51.12 -28.97
CA GLN A 193 -58.86 -50.26 -29.96
C GLN A 193 -59.05 -48.78 -29.63
N GLN A 194 -60.28 -48.37 -29.27
CA GLN A 194 -60.58 -47.01 -28.85
C GLN A 194 -59.81 -46.62 -27.57
N GLN A 195 -59.76 -47.51 -26.58
CA GLN A 195 -59.00 -47.30 -25.34
C GLN A 195 -57.50 -47.15 -25.64
N SER A 196 -56.94 -47.97 -26.53
CA SER A 196 -55.53 -47.88 -26.92
C SER A 196 -55.22 -46.57 -27.66
N GLN A 197 -56.11 -46.11 -28.55
CA GLN A 197 -55.97 -44.82 -29.23
C GLN A 197 -56.03 -43.63 -28.26
N GLN A 198 -56.94 -43.65 -27.28
CA GLN A 198 -57.02 -42.62 -26.23
C GLN A 198 -55.74 -42.58 -25.41
N GLN A 199 -55.23 -43.73 -24.96
CA GLN A 199 -53.97 -43.82 -24.21
C GLN A 199 -52.77 -43.32 -25.02
N LEU A 200 -52.71 -43.60 -26.33
CA LEU A 200 -51.67 -43.07 -27.20
C LEU A 200 -51.75 -41.55 -27.31
N ALA A 201 -52.92 -40.97 -27.56
CA ALA A 201 -53.11 -39.53 -27.63
C ALA A 201 -52.76 -38.80 -26.31
N GLU A 202 -53.15 -39.36 -25.16
CA GLU A 202 -52.74 -38.86 -23.84
C GLU A 202 -51.21 -38.89 -23.65
N LYS A 203 -50.55 -39.96 -24.13
CA LYS A 203 -49.08 -40.10 -24.03
C LYS A 203 -48.35 -39.16 -24.98
N GLU A 204 -48.85 -38.95 -26.19
CA GLU A 204 -48.32 -37.96 -27.13
C GLU A 204 -48.43 -36.55 -26.56
N GLN A 205 -49.57 -36.20 -25.94
CA GLN A 205 -49.74 -34.91 -25.25
C GLN A 205 -48.77 -34.75 -24.06
N GLN A 206 -48.59 -35.78 -23.24
CA GLN A 206 -47.62 -35.77 -22.14
C GLN A 206 -46.17 -35.62 -22.64
N ILE A 207 -45.82 -36.27 -23.75
CA ILE A 207 -44.51 -36.14 -24.39
C ILE A 207 -44.29 -34.70 -24.89
N GLY A 208 -45.28 -34.09 -25.55
CA GLY A 208 -45.21 -32.70 -25.99
C GLY A 208 -44.98 -31.72 -24.84
N GLN A 209 -45.76 -31.85 -23.75
CA GLN A 209 -45.59 -31.02 -22.54
C GLN A 209 -44.20 -31.19 -21.90
N LEU A 210 -43.67 -32.41 -21.84
CA LEU A 210 -42.33 -32.67 -21.32
C LEU A 210 -41.23 -32.10 -22.22
N GLN A 211 -41.41 -32.13 -23.55
CA GLN A 211 -40.50 -31.51 -24.50
C GLN A 211 -40.46 -29.98 -24.36
N GLU A 212 -41.62 -29.33 -24.23
CA GLU A 212 -41.72 -27.88 -23.98
C GLU A 212 -41.05 -27.50 -22.64
N GLN A 213 -41.30 -28.24 -21.56
CA GLN A 213 -40.66 -28.00 -20.26
C GLN A 213 -39.15 -28.19 -20.31
N LEU A 214 -38.67 -29.21 -21.03
CA LEU A 214 -37.24 -29.46 -21.22
C LEU A 214 -36.59 -28.32 -22.02
N GLN A 215 -37.25 -27.84 -23.08
CA GLN A 215 -36.79 -26.69 -23.87
C GLN A 215 -36.75 -25.39 -23.04
N SER A 216 -37.77 -25.12 -22.21
CA SER A 216 -37.76 -23.98 -21.27
C SER A 216 -36.58 -24.06 -20.32
N ARG A 217 -36.38 -25.22 -19.65
CA ARG A 217 -35.26 -25.41 -18.73
C ARG A 217 -33.89 -25.30 -19.39
N MET A 218 -33.72 -25.76 -20.63
CA MET A 218 -32.47 -25.56 -21.38
C MET A 218 -32.22 -24.07 -21.68
N SER A 219 -33.27 -23.32 -22.02
CA SER A 219 -33.18 -21.87 -22.23
C SER A 219 -32.82 -21.13 -20.94
N GLU A 220 -33.52 -21.42 -19.84
CA GLU A 220 -33.24 -20.89 -18.50
C GLU A 220 -31.81 -21.21 -18.04
N GLN A 221 -31.34 -22.44 -18.24
CA GLN A 221 -29.97 -22.85 -17.92
C GLN A 221 -28.93 -22.08 -18.74
N THR A 222 -29.19 -21.86 -20.03
CA THR A 222 -28.31 -21.10 -20.92
C THR A 222 -28.25 -19.62 -20.52
N GLN A 223 -29.38 -19.02 -20.15
CA GLN A 223 -29.45 -17.66 -19.64
C GLN A 223 -28.74 -17.52 -18.28
N LEU A 224 -28.94 -18.48 -17.37
CA LEU A 224 -28.32 -18.49 -16.05
C LEU A 224 -26.80 -18.65 -16.15
N GLN A 225 -26.30 -19.51 -17.04
CA GLN A 225 -24.88 -19.65 -17.34
C GLN A 225 -24.30 -18.33 -17.87
N SER A 226 -24.95 -17.72 -18.87
CA SER A 226 -24.53 -16.43 -19.45
C SER A 226 -24.49 -15.30 -18.41
N SER A 227 -25.45 -15.29 -17.49
CA SER A 227 -25.52 -14.34 -16.36
C SER A 227 -24.38 -14.59 -15.35
N TYR A 228 -24.11 -15.85 -15.01
CA TYR A 228 -23.01 -16.23 -14.12
C TYR A 228 -21.65 -15.84 -14.69
N ASP A 229 -21.40 -16.14 -15.97
CA ASP A 229 -20.14 -15.81 -16.66
C ASP A 229 -19.94 -14.28 -16.72
N SER A 230 -21.01 -13.53 -16.99
CA SER A 230 -21.00 -12.05 -16.98
C SER A 230 -20.69 -11.48 -15.59
N LEU A 231 -21.32 -12.02 -14.55
CA LEU A 231 -21.09 -11.60 -13.16
C LEU A 231 -19.67 -11.95 -12.70
N GLN A 232 -19.15 -13.11 -13.11
CA GLN A 232 -17.77 -13.52 -12.85
C GLN A 232 -16.78 -12.57 -13.53
N GLN A 233 -17.01 -12.21 -14.80
CA GLN A 233 -16.17 -11.25 -15.53
C GLN A 233 -16.21 -9.85 -14.88
N GLN A 234 -17.39 -9.36 -14.50
CA GLN A 234 -17.55 -8.08 -13.81
C GLN A 234 -16.79 -8.06 -12.46
N SER A 235 -16.88 -9.14 -11.68
CA SER A 235 -16.17 -9.28 -10.41
C SER A 235 -14.65 -9.31 -10.60
N GLN A 236 -14.14 -10.03 -11.61
CA GLN A 236 -12.71 -10.04 -11.95
C GLN A 236 -12.20 -8.66 -12.38
N GLN A 237 -12.98 -7.92 -13.19
CA GLN A 237 -12.62 -6.55 -13.58
C GLN A 237 -12.56 -5.62 -12.37
N GLN A 238 -13.56 -5.66 -11.49
CA GLN A 238 -13.57 -4.85 -10.26
C GLN A 238 -12.41 -5.17 -9.33
N LEU A 239 -12.02 -6.45 -9.21
CA LEU A 239 -10.83 -6.85 -8.46
C LEU A 239 -9.55 -6.26 -9.07
N ALA A 240 -9.36 -6.39 -10.39
CA ALA A 240 -8.19 -5.84 -11.08
C ALA A 240 -8.09 -4.29 -10.95
N GLU A 241 -9.22 -3.58 -11.08
CA GLU A 241 -9.30 -2.13 -10.85
C GLU A 241 -8.93 -1.76 -9.40
N LYS A 242 -9.36 -2.56 -8.42
CA LYS A 242 -9.01 -2.34 -7.00
C LYS A 242 -7.56 -2.66 -6.69
N GLU A 243 -6.99 -3.72 -7.27
CA GLU A 243 -5.57 -4.03 -7.16
C GLU A 243 -4.70 -2.91 -7.76
N GLN A 244 -5.09 -2.35 -8.91
CA GLN A 244 -4.40 -1.20 -9.50
C GLN A 244 -4.49 0.06 -8.61
N GLN A 245 -5.66 0.36 -8.04
CA GLN A 245 -5.84 1.47 -7.09
C GLN A 245 -4.98 1.29 -5.83
N ILE A 246 -4.88 0.07 -5.30
CA ILE A 246 -4.03 -0.24 -4.14
C ILE A 246 -2.56 -0.03 -4.47
N GLY A 247 -2.09 -0.48 -5.66
CA GLY A 247 -0.71 -0.25 -6.10
C GLY A 247 -0.36 1.24 -6.20
N GLN A 248 -1.23 2.05 -6.82
CA GLN A 248 -1.04 3.50 -6.92
C GLN A 248 -0.98 4.19 -5.55
N LEU A 249 -1.83 3.78 -4.60
CA LEU A 249 -1.81 4.32 -3.24
C LEU A 249 -0.55 3.90 -2.46
N GLN A 250 -0.03 2.69 -2.69
CA GLN A 250 1.23 2.24 -2.09
C GLN A 250 2.43 3.05 -2.61
N GLU A 251 2.51 3.31 -3.91
CA GLU A 251 3.54 4.16 -4.52
C GLU A 251 3.48 5.60 -3.97
N GLN A 252 2.28 6.20 -3.89
CA GLN A 252 2.10 7.54 -3.31
C GLN A 252 2.50 7.62 -1.83
N LEU A 253 2.17 6.59 -1.05
CA LEU A 253 2.55 6.50 0.37
C LEU A 253 4.07 6.37 0.50
N GLN A 254 4.73 5.57 -0.34
CA GLN A 254 6.18 5.44 -0.37
C GLN A 254 6.88 6.76 -0.75
N SER A 255 6.37 7.50 -1.75
CA SER A 255 6.88 8.84 -2.09
C SER A 255 6.78 9.80 -0.91
N ARG A 256 5.60 9.90 -0.28
CA ARG A 256 5.39 10.77 0.88
C ARG A 256 6.27 10.42 2.07
N MET A 257 6.52 9.14 2.34
CA MET A 257 7.47 8.74 3.40
C MET A 257 8.91 9.18 3.05
N SER A 258 9.31 9.09 1.78
CA SER A 258 10.63 9.54 1.33
C SER A 258 10.77 11.05 1.45
N GLU A 259 9.77 11.81 0.99
CA GLU A 259 9.70 13.28 1.11
C GLU A 259 9.71 13.71 2.59
N GLN A 260 8.93 13.06 3.45
CA GLN A 260 8.91 13.33 4.89
C GLN A 260 10.27 13.07 5.54
N THR A 261 10.96 11.99 5.16
CA THR A 261 12.31 11.67 5.66
C THR A 261 13.32 12.74 5.23
N GLN A 262 13.29 13.16 3.96
CA GLN A 262 14.16 14.23 3.44
C GLN A 262 13.89 15.57 4.13
N LEU A 263 12.60 15.91 4.34
CA LEU A 263 12.21 17.15 5.00
C LEU A 263 12.66 17.17 6.48
N GLN A 264 12.55 16.03 7.18
CA GLN A 264 13.07 15.90 8.54
C GLN A 264 14.59 16.11 8.59
N SER A 265 15.36 15.43 7.73
CA SER A 265 16.82 15.61 7.68
C SER A 265 17.23 17.05 7.32
N SER A 266 16.47 17.72 6.45
CA SER A 266 16.67 19.14 6.11
C SER A 266 16.39 20.07 7.31
N TYR A 267 15.32 19.80 8.06
CA TYR A 267 14.96 20.55 9.26
C TYR A 267 16.02 20.38 10.37
N ASP A 268 16.44 19.13 10.64
CA ASP A 268 17.47 18.82 11.63
C ASP A 268 18.81 19.51 11.28
N SER A 269 19.18 19.51 9.99
CA SER A 269 20.38 20.19 9.49
C SER A 269 20.31 21.71 9.66
N LEU A 270 19.16 22.32 9.32
CA LEU A 270 18.94 23.76 9.48
C LEU A 270 18.94 24.18 10.96
N GLN A 271 18.36 23.35 11.84
CA GLN A 271 18.40 23.55 13.28
C GLN A 271 19.83 23.50 13.81
N GLN A 272 20.63 22.51 13.38
CA GLN A 272 22.04 22.40 13.75
C GLN A 272 22.87 23.60 13.27
N GLN A 273 22.66 24.04 12.02
CA GLN A 273 23.34 25.21 11.46
C GLN A 273 23.00 26.49 12.23
N SER A 274 21.73 26.69 12.58
CA SER A 274 21.27 27.83 13.38
C SER A 274 21.89 27.83 14.79
N GLN A 275 21.96 26.67 15.45
CA GLN A 275 22.63 26.52 16.75
C GLN A 275 24.14 26.82 16.68
N GLN A 276 24.83 26.37 15.63
CA GLN A 276 26.25 26.70 15.42
C GLN A 276 26.46 28.21 15.23
N GLN A 277 25.64 28.86 14.39
CA GLN A 277 25.72 30.31 14.17
C GLN A 277 25.43 31.11 15.44
N LEU A 278 24.50 30.67 16.29
CA LEU A 278 24.25 31.28 17.59
C LEU A 278 25.47 31.16 18.51
N ALA A 279 26.05 29.96 18.64
CA ALA A 279 27.24 29.73 19.47
C ALA A 279 28.46 30.55 18.99
N GLU A 280 28.69 30.64 17.68
CA GLU A 280 29.73 31.51 17.10
C GLU A 280 29.50 32.99 17.43
N LYS A 281 28.24 33.46 17.39
CA LYS A 281 27.88 34.84 17.72
C LYS A 281 28.01 35.14 19.20
N GLU A 282 27.62 34.22 20.07
CA GLU A 282 27.84 34.32 21.52
C GLU A 282 29.33 34.40 21.85
N GLN A 283 30.17 33.58 21.20
CA GLN A 283 31.63 33.65 21.36
C GLN A 283 32.21 34.99 20.87
N GLN A 284 31.77 35.50 19.71
CA GLN A 284 32.18 36.81 19.21
C GLN A 284 31.77 37.95 20.15
N ILE A 285 30.57 37.88 20.74
CA ILE A 285 30.10 38.86 21.73
C ILE A 285 30.98 38.83 22.98
N GLY A 286 31.31 37.64 23.51
CA GLY A 286 32.21 37.49 24.65
C GLY A 286 33.59 38.10 24.40
N GLN A 287 34.20 37.80 23.25
CA GLN A 287 35.50 38.38 22.86
C GLN A 287 35.46 39.91 22.75
N LEU A 288 34.38 40.47 22.19
CA LEU A 288 34.20 41.93 22.10
C LEU A 288 33.99 42.58 23.47
N GLN A 289 33.29 41.91 24.40
CA GLN A 289 33.13 42.36 25.78
C GLN A 289 34.47 42.39 26.53
N GLU A 290 35.29 41.34 26.42
CA GLU A 290 36.64 41.30 26.99
C GLU A 290 37.54 42.41 26.43
N GLN A 291 37.54 42.62 25.10
CA GLN A 291 38.30 43.69 24.46
C GLN A 291 37.85 45.09 24.92
N LEU A 292 36.54 45.31 25.08
CA LEU A 292 35.98 46.57 25.55
C LEU A 292 36.37 46.80 27.02
N GLN A 293 36.33 45.76 27.86
CA GLN A 293 36.78 45.84 29.25
C GLN A 293 38.29 46.12 29.38
N SER A 294 39.14 45.51 28.53
CA SER A 294 40.57 45.83 28.44
C SER A 294 40.80 47.29 28.07
N ARG A 295 40.11 47.79 27.03
CA ARG A 295 40.22 49.20 26.61
C ARG A 295 39.75 50.18 27.67
N MET A 296 38.68 49.88 28.41
CA MET A 296 38.26 50.72 29.55
C MET A 296 39.31 50.74 30.67
N SER A 297 39.95 49.59 30.95
CA SER A 297 41.06 49.50 31.91
C SER A 297 42.25 50.35 31.46
N GLU A 298 42.71 50.18 30.21
CA GLU A 298 43.80 50.96 29.60
C GLU A 298 43.48 52.46 29.60
N GLN A 299 42.26 52.86 29.23
CA GLN A 299 41.82 54.26 29.25
C GLN A 299 41.85 54.83 30.68
N THR A 300 41.41 54.06 31.68
CA THR A 300 41.44 54.48 33.09
C THR A 300 42.87 54.67 33.61
N GLN A 301 43.78 53.76 33.24
CA GLN A 301 45.20 53.87 33.57
C GLN A 301 45.86 55.07 32.87
N LEU A 302 45.57 55.28 31.59
CA LEU A 302 46.11 56.38 30.81
C LEU A 302 45.63 57.74 31.35
N GLN A 303 44.35 57.85 31.73
CA GLN A 303 43.81 59.05 32.38
C GLN A 303 44.53 59.32 33.71
N SER A 304 44.67 58.30 34.56
CA SER A 304 45.38 58.43 35.85
C SER A 304 46.85 58.86 35.67
N SER A 305 47.52 58.36 34.63
CA SER A 305 48.89 58.77 34.26
C SER A 305 48.95 60.20 33.74
N TYR A 306 47.95 60.63 32.96
CA TYR A 306 47.87 62.00 32.45
C TYR A 306 47.63 63.00 33.58
N ASP A 307 46.68 62.72 34.46
CA ASP A 307 46.36 63.55 35.64
C ASP A 307 47.59 63.68 36.57
N SER A 308 48.31 62.58 36.79
CA SER A 308 49.56 62.56 37.57
C SER A 308 50.67 63.40 36.93
N LEU A 309 50.87 63.29 35.61
CA LEU A 309 51.86 64.08 34.88
C LEU A 309 51.50 65.58 34.88
N GLN A 310 50.22 65.90 34.74
CA GLN A 310 49.71 67.27 34.85
C GLN A 310 49.97 67.85 36.24
N GLN A 311 49.69 67.09 37.31
CA GLN A 311 49.97 67.51 38.68
C GLN A 311 51.47 67.72 38.92
N GLN A 312 52.32 66.81 38.45
CA GLN A 312 53.78 66.94 38.54
C GLN A 312 54.29 68.18 37.80
N SER A 313 53.77 68.46 36.59
CA SER A 313 54.14 69.65 35.83
C SER A 313 53.70 70.95 36.52
N GLN A 314 52.52 70.97 37.14
CA GLN A 314 52.05 72.11 37.94
C GLN A 314 52.91 72.34 39.18
N GLN A 315 53.31 71.27 39.89
CA GLN A 315 54.24 71.37 41.03
C GLN A 315 55.59 71.93 40.60
N GLN A 316 56.17 71.41 39.50
CA GLN A 316 57.45 71.92 38.97
C GLN A 316 57.36 73.40 38.53
N LEU A 317 56.24 73.83 37.95
CA LEU A 317 56.01 75.24 37.63
C LEU A 317 55.96 76.10 38.90
N ALA A 318 55.19 75.70 39.92
CA ALA A 318 55.11 76.43 41.19
C ALA A 318 56.47 76.50 41.92
N GLU A 319 57.25 75.42 41.93
CA GLU A 319 58.62 75.41 42.46
C GLU A 319 59.54 76.37 41.68
N LYS A 320 59.40 76.45 40.35
CA LYS A 320 60.18 77.37 39.50
C LYS A 320 59.77 78.82 39.71
N GLU A 321 58.48 79.10 39.85
CA GLU A 321 57.97 80.43 40.20
C GLU A 321 58.49 80.88 41.58
N GLN A 322 58.48 79.98 42.57
CA GLN A 322 59.05 80.26 43.90
C GLN A 322 60.57 80.52 43.83
N GLN A 323 61.33 79.72 43.07
CA GLN A 323 62.77 79.94 42.84
C GLN A 323 63.03 81.28 42.14
N ILE A 324 62.21 81.67 41.17
CA ILE A 324 62.31 82.97 40.49
C ILE A 324 62.03 84.10 41.49
N GLY A 325 61.01 83.99 42.33
CA GLY A 325 60.71 84.97 43.39
C GLY A 325 61.89 85.14 44.36
N GLN A 326 62.45 84.05 44.88
CA GLN A 326 63.63 84.08 45.76
C GLN A 326 64.86 84.71 45.08
N LEU A 327 65.09 84.41 43.80
CA LEU A 327 66.18 85.03 43.03
C LEU A 327 65.93 86.52 42.79
N GLN A 328 64.69 86.94 42.56
CA GLN A 328 64.32 88.36 42.44
C GLN A 328 64.53 89.12 43.75
N GLU A 329 64.15 88.55 44.90
CA GLU A 329 64.42 89.12 46.23
C GLU A 329 65.93 89.24 46.49
N GLN A 330 66.71 88.19 46.22
CA GLN A 330 68.18 88.23 46.35
C GLN A 330 68.82 89.29 45.43
N LEU A 331 68.29 89.45 44.21
CA LEU A 331 68.76 90.45 43.26
C LEU A 331 68.40 91.88 43.73
N GLN A 332 67.20 92.09 44.28
CA GLN A 332 66.85 93.35 44.94
C GLN A 332 67.72 93.65 46.17
N SER A 333 68.02 92.65 47.02
CA SER A 333 68.94 92.82 48.16
C SER A 333 70.32 93.25 47.67
N ARG A 334 70.90 92.53 46.70
CA ARG A 334 72.19 92.89 46.10
C ARG A 334 72.20 94.27 45.44
N MET A 335 71.12 94.67 44.77
CA MET A 335 71.02 96.03 44.21
C MET A 335 70.94 97.10 45.29
N SER A 336 70.23 96.86 46.39
CA SER A 336 70.15 97.82 47.50
C SER A 336 71.47 97.90 48.27
N GLU A 337 72.13 96.77 48.55
CA GLU A 337 73.50 96.70 49.07
C GLU A 337 74.50 97.42 48.14
N GLN A 338 74.44 97.18 46.83
CA GLN A 338 75.29 97.86 45.84
C GLN A 338 75.05 99.38 45.82
N THR A 339 73.79 99.82 45.94
CA THR A 339 73.43 101.25 46.01
C THR A 339 73.94 101.90 47.30
N GLN A 340 73.88 101.19 48.44
CA GLN A 340 74.44 101.64 49.71
C GLN A 340 75.98 101.69 49.65
N LEU A 341 76.62 100.67 49.09
CA LEU A 341 78.07 100.63 48.86
C LEU A 341 78.53 101.77 47.95
N GLN A 342 77.81 102.06 46.86
CA GLN A 342 78.10 103.19 45.99
C GLN A 342 77.97 104.52 46.75
N SER A 343 76.86 104.72 47.48
CA SER A 343 76.64 105.94 48.27
C SER A 343 77.72 106.15 49.35
N SER A 344 78.17 105.06 49.97
CA SER A 344 79.27 105.04 50.95
C SER A 344 80.62 105.37 50.29
N TYR A 345 80.89 104.81 49.11
CA TYR A 345 82.09 105.08 48.32
C TYR A 345 82.14 106.55 47.88
N ASP A 346 81.05 107.08 47.34
CA ASP A 346 80.92 108.49 46.93
C ASP A 346 81.11 109.44 48.14
N SER A 347 80.53 109.09 49.29
CA SER A 347 80.70 109.85 50.55
C SER A 347 82.15 109.81 51.05
N LEU A 348 82.81 108.65 51.00
CA LEU A 348 84.21 108.49 51.39
C LEU A 348 85.15 109.24 50.44
N GLN A 349 84.86 109.24 49.13
CA GLN A 349 85.57 110.02 48.12
C GLN A 349 85.41 111.52 48.39
N GLN A 350 84.19 111.99 48.69
CA GLN A 350 83.93 113.38 49.05
C GLN A 350 84.65 113.79 50.35
N GLN A 351 84.65 112.93 51.38
CA GLN A 351 85.39 113.15 52.62
C GLN A 351 86.91 113.22 52.37
N SER A 352 87.44 112.35 51.52
CA SER A 352 88.86 112.38 51.12
C SER A 352 89.22 113.66 50.37
N GLN A 353 88.36 114.14 49.47
CA GLN A 353 88.52 115.43 48.79
C GLN A 353 88.46 116.63 49.76
N GLN A 354 87.54 116.61 50.73
CA GLN A 354 87.49 117.62 51.78
C GLN A 354 88.76 117.63 52.64
N GLN A 355 89.25 116.47 53.07
CA GLN A 355 90.51 116.36 53.82
C GLN A 355 91.71 116.83 53.00
N LEU A 356 91.75 116.55 51.69
CA LEU A 356 92.77 117.10 50.79
C LEU A 356 92.69 118.63 50.74
N ALA A 357 91.51 119.20 50.52
CA ALA A 357 91.32 120.66 50.48
C ALA A 357 91.65 121.34 51.82
N GLU A 358 91.29 120.74 52.96
CA GLU A 358 91.70 121.22 54.29
C GLU A 358 93.21 121.16 54.48
N LYS A 359 93.88 120.11 53.99
CA LYS A 359 95.35 119.98 54.06
C LYS A 359 96.05 120.98 53.14
N GLU A 360 95.54 121.21 51.94
CA GLU A 360 96.00 122.28 51.05
C GLU A 360 95.83 123.66 51.70
N GLN A 361 94.69 123.92 52.36
CA GLN A 361 94.47 125.18 53.07
C GLN A 361 95.40 125.33 54.28
N GLN A 362 95.67 124.25 55.05
CA GLN A 362 96.69 124.24 56.11
C GLN A 362 98.10 124.51 55.56
N ILE A 363 98.46 123.93 54.42
CA ILE A 363 99.75 124.19 53.75
C ILE A 363 99.84 125.67 53.34
N GLY A 364 98.81 126.23 52.72
CA GLY A 364 98.75 127.65 52.37
C GLY A 364 98.86 128.59 53.59
N GLN A 365 98.18 128.26 54.69
CA GLN A 365 98.31 129.00 55.96
C GLN A 365 99.73 128.91 56.53
N LEU A 366 100.35 127.73 56.49
CA LEU A 366 101.74 127.55 56.94
C LEU A 366 102.74 128.30 56.05
N GLN A 367 102.52 128.34 54.74
CA GLN A 367 103.32 129.12 53.79
C GLN A 367 103.23 130.63 54.07
N GLY A 368 102.02 131.20 54.18
CA GLY A 368 101.86 132.63 54.51
C GLY A 368 102.41 133.00 55.91
N ARG A 369 102.38 132.06 56.85
CA ARG A 369 103.00 132.23 58.18
C ARG A 369 104.53 132.19 58.12
N LEU A 370 105.10 131.37 57.24
CA LEU A 370 106.54 131.30 56.96
C LEU A 370 107.03 132.59 56.26
N GLU A 371 106.30 133.08 55.25
CA GLU A 371 106.58 134.37 54.60
C GLU A 371 106.55 135.52 55.62
N SER A 372 105.53 135.58 56.46
CA SER A 372 105.43 136.57 57.55
C SER A 372 106.62 136.50 58.51
N GLN A 373 107.10 135.30 58.83
CA GLN A 373 108.27 135.09 59.70
C GLN A 373 109.57 135.56 59.03
N VAL A 374 109.76 135.30 57.73
CA VAL A 374 110.91 135.78 56.94
C VAL A 374 110.93 137.32 56.87
N VAL A 375 109.78 137.97 56.66
CA VAL A 375 109.65 139.43 56.68
C VAL A 375 110.01 140.00 58.06
N LEU A 376 109.55 139.35 59.14
CA LEU A 376 109.92 139.75 60.51
C LEU A 376 111.43 139.62 60.74
N GLN A 377 112.05 138.53 60.27
CA GLN A 377 113.47 138.26 60.45
C GLN A 377 114.37 139.24 59.66
N THR A 378 113.93 139.68 58.47
CA THR A 378 114.62 140.75 57.73
C THR A 378 114.56 142.09 58.47
N SER A 379 113.43 142.45 59.09
CA SER A 379 113.33 143.69 59.89
C SER A 379 114.14 143.65 61.21
N GLN A 380 114.32 142.48 61.81
CA GLN A 380 115.21 142.31 62.98
C GLN A 380 116.69 142.43 62.60
N ASN A 381 117.10 141.94 61.44
CA ASN A 381 118.49 142.11 60.98
C ASN A 381 118.83 143.58 60.67
N SER A 382 117.93 144.34 60.03
CA SER A 382 118.19 145.75 59.72
C SER A 382 118.27 146.66 60.96
N THR A 383 117.49 146.34 62.01
CA THR A 383 117.58 147.03 63.30
C THR A 383 118.85 146.66 64.08
N TYR A 384 119.34 145.41 63.96
CA TYR A 384 120.60 144.99 64.58
C TYR A 384 121.84 145.68 63.97
N GLU A 385 121.90 145.85 62.64
CA GLU A 385 122.99 146.59 62.00
C GLU A 385 123.01 148.07 62.37
N SER A 386 121.83 148.72 62.41
CA SER A 386 121.68 150.13 62.79
C SER A 386 122.22 150.40 64.22
N LEU A 387 121.92 149.50 65.16
CA LEU A 387 122.34 149.64 66.57
C LEU A 387 123.86 149.45 66.74
N LYS A 388 124.47 148.59 65.93
CA LYS A 388 125.93 148.37 65.93
C LYS A 388 126.71 149.61 65.49
N GLN A 389 126.20 150.32 64.49
CA GLN A 389 126.84 151.53 63.95
C GLN A 389 126.84 152.67 64.97
N GLN A 390 125.72 152.89 65.66
CA GLN A 390 125.57 153.92 66.71
C GLN A 390 126.53 153.74 67.90
N SER A 391 126.76 152.50 68.32
CA SER A 391 127.73 152.17 69.38
C SER A 391 129.18 152.57 69.01
N GLN A 392 129.50 152.50 67.72
CA GLN A 392 130.86 152.71 67.23
C GLN A 392 131.21 154.21 67.11
N GLU A 393 130.23 155.07 66.83
CA GLU A 393 130.39 156.52 66.84
C GLU A 393 130.64 157.05 68.27
N GLN A 394 129.85 156.61 69.26
CA GLN A 394 130.00 157.00 70.67
C GLN A 394 131.38 156.67 71.26
N ALA A 395 132.01 155.58 70.80
CA ALA A 395 133.36 155.20 71.21
C ALA A 395 134.44 156.22 70.76
N THR A 396 134.24 156.89 69.62
CA THR A 396 135.19 157.90 69.10
C THR A 396 135.06 159.24 69.83
N GLU A 397 133.84 159.62 70.21
CA GLU A 397 133.55 160.87 70.92
C GLU A 397 134.09 160.86 72.37
N LEU A 398 134.08 159.70 73.03
CA LEU A 398 134.71 159.52 74.34
C LEU A 398 136.24 159.62 74.31
N ALA A 399 136.88 159.33 73.16
CA ALA A 399 138.33 159.42 73.02
C ALA A 399 138.82 160.87 72.91
N THR A 400 138.12 161.71 72.13
CA THR A 400 138.47 163.12 71.93
C THR A 400 138.28 163.95 73.20
N LEU A 401 137.20 163.74 73.95
CA LEU A 401 136.94 164.41 75.24
C LEU A 401 138.04 164.12 76.28
N ARG A 402 138.56 162.89 76.34
CA ARG A 402 139.68 162.55 77.24
C ARG A 402 140.97 163.30 76.90
N GLN A 403 141.22 163.56 75.61
CA GLN A 403 142.41 164.27 75.15
C GLN A 403 142.35 165.77 75.50
N GLN A 404 141.17 166.39 75.47
CA GLN A 404 140.95 167.78 75.91
C GLN A 404 141.20 167.96 77.42
N ILE A 405 140.74 167.01 78.26
CA ILE A 405 140.94 167.06 79.72
C ILE A 405 142.43 167.00 80.11
N ALA A 406 143.24 166.25 79.35
CA ALA A 406 144.69 166.18 79.58
C ALA A 406 145.40 167.53 79.29
N GLN A 407 144.96 168.25 78.26
CA GLN A 407 145.54 169.56 77.89
C GLN A 407 145.18 170.66 78.91
N LEU A 408 143.96 170.69 79.44
CA LEU A 408 143.55 171.69 80.44
C LEU A 408 144.33 171.57 81.76
N ARG A 409 144.74 170.35 82.15
CA ARG A 409 145.57 170.14 83.35
C ARG A 409 147.00 170.66 83.22
N SER A 410 147.56 170.78 82.01
CA SER A 410 148.92 171.30 81.84
C SER A 410 149.00 172.83 81.95
N LEU A 411 147.93 173.57 81.58
CA LEU A 411 147.88 175.02 81.78
C LEU A 411 147.78 175.42 83.26
N ALA A 412 147.04 174.67 84.07
CA ALA A 412 146.83 175.00 85.49
C ALA A 412 148.15 175.03 86.30
N ALA A 413 149.04 174.08 86.06
CA ALA A 413 150.33 173.96 86.76
C ALA A 413 151.30 175.15 86.49
N VAL A 414 151.10 175.88 85.38
CA VAL A 414 151.92 177.06 85.02
C VAL A 414 151.42 178.34 85.72
N GLY A 415 150.17 178.36 86.19
CA GLY A 415 149.60 179.49 86.93
C GLY A 415 150.12 179.61 88.37
N GLU A 416 150.11 178.52 89.13
CA GLU A 416 150.48 178.53 90.56
C GLU A 416 151.94 178.92 90.83
N THR A 417 152.86 178.59 89.92
CA THR A 417 154.28 178.96 90.05
C THR A 417 154.56 180.46 89.85
N ARG A 418 153.59 181.25 89.38
CA ARG A 418 153.73 182.71 89.23
C ARG A 418 153.16 183.52 90.39
N LEU A 419 152.17 183.02 91.15
CA LEU A 419 151.60 183.76 92.28
C LEU A 419 152.57 183.85 93.48
N ASN A 420 153.32 182.78 93.73
CA ASN A 420 154.32 182.70 94.82
C ASN A 420 155.52 183.67 94.70
N LYS A 421 155.62 184.47 93.62
CA LYS A 421 156.72 185.43 93.42
C LYS A 421 156.35 186.91 93.62
N TRP A 422 155.08 187.24 93.85
CA TRP A 422 154.65 188.65 93.94
C TRP A 422 154.35 189.17 95.35
N GLN A 423 154.14 188.30 96.35
CA GLN A 423 153.91 188.73 97.75
C GLN A 423 155.18 188.76 98.63
N SER A 424 156.33 188.31 98.11
CA SER A 424 157.59 188.20 98.87
C SER A 424 158.55 189.40 98.69
N ARG A 425 158.07 190.58 98.25
CA ARG A 425 158.98 191.71 97.91
C ARG A 425 158.59 193.16 98.28
N ASN A 426 157.51 193.41 99.03
CA ASN A 426 157.27 194.68 99.75
C ASN A 426 157.01 194.32 101.23
N ALA A 427 157.87 194.55 102.22
CA ALA A 427 159.05 195.40 102.36
C ALA A 427 158.76 196.92 102.47
N SER A 428 158.60 197.35 103.71
CA SER A 428 159.07 198.63 104.29
C SER A 428 158.75 199.95 103.58
N ARG A 429 157.62 200.56 103.95
CA ARG A 429 157.64 201.87 104.61
C ARG A 429 156.46 202.05 105.55
#